data_AF-A0A5S9M1E8-F1
#
_entry.id   AF-A0A5S9M1E8-F1
#
_cell.length_a   1.000
_cell.length_b   1.000
_cell.length_c   1.000
_cell.angle_alpha   90.00
_cell.angle_beta   90.00
_cell.angle_gamma   90.00
#
_symmetry.space_group_name_H-M   'P 1'
#
loop_
_entity.id
_entity.type
_entity.pdbx_description
1 polymer ?
#
loop_
_entity_poly.entity_id
_entity_poly.type
_entity_poly.pdbx_seq_one_letter_code
_entity_poly.pdbx_strand_id
1 'polypeptide(L)' 'MVQPTFIYGHPVEISPLAKKNPEEDPRFTDRFELFIVRREHANAFTELNDPIDQRERFEAQLKKNVKKEMTKHI' A
#
# COMPACT_ATOMS: atom_id res chain seq x y z
N MET A 1 -18.92 0.51 23.21
CA MET A 1 -17.46 0.45 23.03
C MET A 1 -17.19 0.11 21.57
N VAL A 2 -16.28 0.79 20.88
CA VAL A 2 -15.93 0.45 19.48
C VAL A 2 -14.88 -0.65 19.52
N GLN A 3 -15.18 -1.79 18.88
CA GLN A 3 -14.29 -2.94 18.87
C GLN A 3 -13.06 -2.72 17.97
N PRO A 4 -11.92 -3.34 18.27
CA PRO A 4 -10.80 -3.42 17.33
C PRO A 4 -11.25 -4.03 16.00
N THR A 5 -10.90 -3.37 14.89
CA THR A 5 -11.31 -3.79 13.54
C THR A 5 -10.09 -3.90 12.65
N PHE A 6 -9.90 -5.04 12.01
CA PHE A 6 -8.91 -5.23 10.97
C PHE A 6 -9.51 -4.88 9.60
N ILE A 7 -8.82 -4.04 8.84
CA ILE A 7 -9.18 -3.68 7.46
C ILE A 7 -8.20 -4.39 6.52
N TYR A 8 -8.73 -5.08 5.51
CA TYR A 8 -7.97 -5.83 4.49
C TYR A 8 -8.29 -5.30 3.08
N GLY A 9 -7.63 -5.85 2.06
CA GLY A 9 -7.94 -5.53 0.65
C GLY A 9 -7.40 -4.17 0.21
N HIS A 10 -6.21 -3.80 0.68
CA HIS A 10 -5.55 -2.58 0.25
C HIS A 10 -5.08 -2.72 -1.22
N PRO A 11 -5.39 -1.77 -2.11
CA PRO A 11 -4.93 -1.82 -3.49
C PRO A 11 -3.41 -1.78 -3.63
N VAL A 12 -2.88 -2.44 -4.67
CA VAL A 12 -1.44 -2.44 -4.99
C VAL A 12 -0.88 -1.02 -5.20
N GLU A 13 -1.67 -0.14 -5.80
CA GLU A 13 -1.23 1.22 -6.16
C GLU A 13 -0.88 2.09 -4.95
N ILE A 14 -1.47 1.81 -3.78
CA ILE A 14 -1.25 2.55 -2.53
C ILE A 14 -0.33 1.80 -1.55
N SER A 15 0.07 0.57 -1.89
CA SER A 15 0.82 -0.35 -1.03
C SER A 15 2.11 -0.81 -1.73
N PRO A 16 3.06 0.11 -1.96
CA PRO A 16 4.23 -0.13 -2.81
C PRO A 16 5.15 -1.24 -2.31
N LEU A 17 5.24 -1.40 -0.99
CA LEU A 17 6.11 -2.38 -0.32
C LEU A 17 5.38 -3.67 0.03
N ALA A 18 4.06 -3.74 -0.20
CA ALA A 18 3.28 -4.92 0.11
C ALA A 18 3.24 -5.87 -1.10
N LYS A 19 3.36 -7.17 -0.81
CA LYS A 19 3.22 -8.22 -1.79
C LYS A 19 1.79 -8.25 -2.35
N LYS A 20 1.67 -8.50 -3.66
CA LYS A 20 0.35 -8.74 -4.29
C LYS A 20 -0.25 -10.00 -3.68
N ASN A 21 -1.58 -10.09 -3.66
CA ASN A 21 -2.29 -11.32 -3.33
C ASN A 21 -2.57 -12.08 -4.64
N PRO A 22 -1.70 -13.01 -5.09
CA PRO A 22 -1.92 -13.74 -6.33
C PRO A 22 -3.00 -14.82 -6.21
N GLU A 23 -3.34 -15.25 -4.99
CA GLU A 23 -4.23 -16.40 -4.74
C GLU A 23 -5.71 -16.01 -4.80
N GLU A 24 -6.06 -14.81 -4.34
CA GLU A 24 -7.45 -14.32 -4.37
C GLU A 24 -7.69 -13.26 -5.44
N ASP A 25 -6.95 -12.14 -5.43
CA ASP A 25 -7.11 -11.06 -6.40
C ASP A 25 -5.84 -10.20 -6.53
N PRO A 26 -5.16 -10.22 -7.70
CA PRO A 26 -3.89 -9.51 -7.91
C PRO A 26 -4.01 -7.98 -7.91
N ARG A 27 -5.23 -7.42 -7.85
CA ARG A 27 -5.47 -5.98 -7.70
C ARG A 27 -5.21 -5.50 -6.26
N PHE A 28 -5.17 -6.42 -5.30
CA PHE A 28 -4.96 -6.13 -3.88
C PHE A 28 -3.65 -6.70 -3.34
N THR A 29 -3.26 -6.23 -2.17
CA THR A 29 -2.06 -6.66 -1.45
C THR A 29 -2.42 -7.35 -0.15
N ASP A 30 -1.52 -8.20 0.33
CA ASP A 30 -1.59 -8.82 1.65
C ASP A 30 -1.17 -7.83 2.74
N ARG A 31 -1.99 -6.78 2.90
CA ARG A 31 -1.83 -5.72 3.89
C ARG A 31 -3.09 -5.59 4.73
N PHE A 32 -2.91 -5.42 6.03
CA PHE A 32 -3.97 -5.06 6.94
C PHE A 32 -3.62 -3.86 7.81
N GLU A 33 -4.67 -3.16 8.26
CA GLU A 33 -4.58 -2.09 9.23
C GLU A 33 -5.46 -2.42 10.43
N LEU A 34 -4.96 -2.17 11.63
CA LEU A 34 -5.72 -2.30 12.88
C LEU A 34 -6.26 -0.93 13.29
N PHE A 35 -7.59 -0.82 13.37
CA PHE A 35 -8.26 0.36 13.89
C PHE A 35 -8.86 0.12 15.27
N ILE A 36 -8.57 1.02 16.21
CA ILE A 36 -9.17 1.06 17.55
C ILE A 36 -9.65 2.49 17.80
N VAL A 37 -10.90 2.67 18.23
CA VAL A 37 -11.52 3.99 18.46
C VAL A 37 -11.34 4.94 17.25
N ARG A 38 -11.55 4.42 16.03
CA ARG A 38 -11.42 5.15 14.75
C ARG A 38 -10.03 5.72 14.45
N ARG A 39 -8.99 5.25 15.13
CA ARG A 39 -7.60 5.58 14.84
C ARG A 39 -6.86 4.35 14.36
N GLU A 40 -5.92 4.55 13.44
CA GLU A 40 -4.98 3.51 13.04
C GLU A 40 -3.99 3.27 14.18
N HIS A 41 -3.83 2.01 14.58
CA HIS A 41 -2.91 1.58 15.63
C HIS A 41 -1.83 0.63 15.12
N ALA A 42 -2.06 -0.05 14.00
CA ALA A 42 -1.04 -0.85 13.35
C ALA A 42 -1.27 -0.92 11.85
N ASN A 43 -0.15 -1.04 11.13
CA ASN A 43 -0.09 -1.31 9.71
C ASN A 43 0.86 -2.50 9.53
N ALA A 44 0.41 -3.54 8.84
CA ALA A 44 1.21 -4.72 8.60
C ALA A 44 0.95 -5.25 7.20
N PHE A 45 1.99 -5.80 6.58
CA PHE A 45 1.90 -6.38 5.25
C PHE A 45 2.92 -7.49 5.06
N THR A 46 2.61 -8.44 4.18
CA THR A 46 3.62 -9.34 3.64
C THR A 46 4.59 -8.53 2.80
N GLU A 47 5.86 -8.53 3.18
CA GLU A 47 6.87 -7.74 2.48
C GLU A 47 7.07 -8.19 1.03
N LEU A 48 7.19 -7.20 0.14
CA LEU A 48 7.63 -7.42 -1.22
C LEU A 48 9.11 -7.77 -1.22
N ASN A 49 9.41 -9.02 -1.53
CA ASN A 49 10.77 -9.57 -1.54
C ASN A 49 11.34 -9.81 -2.95
N ASP A 50 10.58 -9.48 -4.01
CA ASP A 50 11.09 -9.50 -5.38
C ASP A 50 11.80 -8.15 -5.69
N PRO A 51 13.13 -8.15 -5.90
CA PRO A 51 13.88 -6.93 -6.13
C PRO A 51 13.55 -6.26 -7.47
N ILE A 52 13.07 -7.01 -8.47
CA ILE A 52 12.69 -6.47 -9.78
C ILE A 52 11.37 -5.71 -9.65
N ASP A 53 10.34 -6.33 -9.05
CA ASP A 53 9.04 -5.68 -8.80
C ASP A 53 9.21 -4.47 -7.87
N GLN A 54 10.05 -4.58 -6.83
CA GLN A 54 10.31 -3.45 -5.93
C GLN A 54 10.93 -2.25 -6.65
N ARG A 55 11.91 -2.48 -7.53
CA ARG A 55 12.53 -1.42 -8.33
C ARG A 55 11.53 -0.76 -9.28
N GLU A 56 10.73 -1.55 -10.00
CA GLU A 56 9.73 -1.02 -10.93
C GLU A 56 8.71 -0.13 -10.23
N ARG A 57 8.22 -0.55 -9.06
CA ARG A 57 7.31 0.25 -8.23
C ARG A 57 7.96 1.54 -7.73
N PHE A 58 9.23 1.48 -7.33
CA PHE A 58 9.96 2.65 -6.89
C PHE A 58 10.13 3.68 -8.02
N GLU A 59 10.51 3.23 -9.23
CA GLU A 59 10.61 4.09 -10.41
C GLU A 59 9.25 4.72 -10.77
N ALA A 60 8.16 3.96 -10.65
CA ALA A 60 6.81 4.48 -10.87
C ALA A 60 6.44 5.56 -9.83
N GLN A 61 6.83 5.38 -8.57
CA GLN A 61 6.63 6.40 -7.53
C GLN A 61 7.43 7.67 -7.78
N LEU A 62 8.69 7.55 -8.18
CA LEU A 62 9.52 8.71 -8.53
C LEU A 62 8.87 9.52 -9.66
N LYS A 63 8.40 8.86 -10.73
CA LYS A 63 7.67 9.51 -11.83
C LYS A 63 6.41 10.23 -11.34
N LYS A 64 5.63 9.61 -10.44
CA LYS A 64 4.44 10.24 -9.82
C LYS A 64 4.81 11.47 -8.98
N ASN A 65 5.88 11.40 -8.19
CA ASN A 65 6.33 12.49 -7.33
C ASN A 65 6.80 13.69 -8.14
N VAL A 66 7.61 13.47 -9.19
CA VAL A 66 8.04 14.54 -10.12
C VAL A 66 6.84 15.22 -10.76
N LYS A 67 5.85 14.45 -11.23
CA LYS A 67 4.61 15.01 -11.79
C LYS A 67 3.84 15.84 -10.75
N LYS A 68 3.72 15.36 -9.51
CA LYS A 68 3.02 16.05 -8.42
C LYS A 68 3.71 17.37 -8.04
N GLU A 69 5.04 17.41 -8.07
CA GLU A 69 5.81 18.64 -7.83
C GLU A 69 5.62 19.68 -8.95
N MET A 70 5.57 19.24 -10.22
CA MET A 70 5.30 20.12 -11.35
C MET A 70 3.89 20.72 -11.33
N THR A 71 2.88 19.92 -10.96
CA THR A 71 1.48 20.40 -10.91
C THR A 71 1.21 21.33 -9.72
N LYS A 72 2.02 21.29 -8.66
CA LYS A 72 1.89 22.21 -7.50
C LYS A 72 2.21 23.68 -7.81
N HIS A 73 2.84 23.96 -8.96
CA HIS A 73 3.30 25.30 -9.34
C HIS A 73 2.48 25.92 -10.49
N ILE A 74 1.27 25.40 -10.74
CA ILE A 74 0.27 25.93 -11.67
C ILE A 74 -0.96 26.31 -10.85
#